data_AF-A0A420M4C4-F1
#
_entry.id   AF-A0A420M4C4-F1
#
_cell.length_a   1.000
_cell.length_b   1.000
_cell.length_c   1.000
_cell.angle_alpha   90.00
_cell.angle_beta   90.00
_cell.angle_gamma   90.00
#
_symmetry.space_group_name_H-M   'P 1'
#
loop_
_entity.id
_entity.type
_entity.pdbx_description
1 polymer ?
#
loop_
_entity_poly.entity_id
_entity_poly.type
_entity_poly.pdbx_seq_one_letter_code
_entity_poly.pdbx_strand_id
1 'polypeptide(L)'
;MRCYGHVLNLVARAFLFGKDAESFELESDINGMRGLQEQDLRHWRSKGPIGKLHNIVKFIRSSPQRSEYFKRIAHEQEDEGYHLCEESTAELEVILNNETRWNSTYMMIERALRKQTDIRAYIFALEGEKDEEKRIPADDILSNEDWRVL
;
A
#
# COMPACT_ATOMS: atom_id res chain seq x y z
N MET A 1 -14.31 -18.91 -21.54
CA MET A 1 -14.82 -19.49 -20.28
C MET A 1 -14.39 -18.60 -19.13
N ARG A 2 -15.30 -18.25 -18.21
CA ARG A 2 -14.96 -17.55 -16.95
C ARG A 2 -14.80 -18.60 -15.86
N CYS A 3 -13.60 -18.75 -15.29
CA CYS A 3 -13.37 -19.64 -14.14
C CYS A 3 -13.92 -19.01 -12.86
N TYR A 4 -14.13 -19.82 -11.81
CA TYR A 4 -14.63 -19.34 -10.52
C TYR A 4 -13.76 -18.21 -9.93
N GLY A 5 -12.43 -18.34 -10.04
CA GLY A 5 -11.49 -17.29 -9.62
C GLY A 5 -11.67 -15.97 -10.39
N HIS A 6 -12.03 -16.02 -11.68
CA HIS A 6 -12.33 -14.81 -12.44
C HIS A 6 -13.62 -14.13 -11.98
N VAL A 7 -14.66 -14.90 -11.64
CA VAL A 7 -15.91 -14.34 -11.09
C VAL A 7 -15.66 -13.69 -9.72
N LEU A 8 -14.88 -14.35 -8.85
CA LEU A 8 -14.48 -13.76 -7.56
C LEU A 8 -13.69 -12.46 -7.73
N ASN A 9 -12.76 -12.40 -8.70
CA ASN A 9 -12.04 -11.16 -9.01
C ASN A 9 -13.01 -10.02 -9.36
N LEU A 10 -13.97 -10.30 -10.24
CA LEU A 10 -14.95 -9.30 -10.67
C LEU A 10 -15.80 -8.79 -9.50
N VAL A 11 -16.25 -9.69 -8.62
CA VAL A 11 -17.05 -9.31 -7.44
C VAL A 11 -16.22 -8.48 -6.46
N ALA A 12 -15.00 -8.91 -6.14
CA ALA A 12 -14.11 -8.19 -5.24
C ALA A 12 -13.77 -6.79 -5.79
N ARG A 13 -13.47 -6.68 -7.08
CA ARG A 13 -13.21 -5.39 -7.75
C ARG A 13 -14.43 -4.48 -7.73
N ALA A 14 -15.61 -5.02 -8.02
CA ALA A 14 -16.85 -4.24 -7.98
C ALA A 14 -17.14 -3.70 -6.57
N PHE A 15 -16.81 -4.46 -5.53
CA PHE A 15 -16.96 -4.04 -4.14
C PHE A 15 -15.93 -2.95 -3.76
N LEU A 16 -14.66 -3.15 -4.11
CA LEU A 16 -13.56 -2.27 -3.71
C LEU A 16 -13.54 -0.95 -4.50
N PHE A 17 -13.82 -1.00 -5.80
CA PHE A 17 -13.62 0.13 -6.72
C PHE A 17 -14.93 0.62 -7.36
N GLY A 18 -16.04 -0.06 -7.13
CA GLY A 18 -17.34 0.24 -7.73
C GLY A 18 -17.52 -0.40 -9.12
N LYS A 19 -18.64 -0.06 -9.77
CA LYS A 19 -19.00 -0.62 -11.09
C LYS A 19 -18.00 -0.27 -12.20
N ASP A 20 -17.29 0.85 -12.05
CA ASP A 20 -16.35 1.36 -13.04
C ASP A 20 -14.89 1.01 -12.70
N ALA A 21 -14.67 -0.13 -12.03
CA ALA A 21 -13.34 -0.59 -11.63
C ALA A 21 -12.36 -0.73 -12.80
N GLU A 22 -12.83 -1.15 -13.99
CA GLU A 22 -12.00 -1.26 -15.19
C GLU A 22 -11.57 0.13 -15.70
N SER A 23 -12.50 1.09 -15.74
CA SER A 23 -12.19 2.47 -16.14
C SER A 23 -11.24 3.15 -15.16
N PHE A 24 -11.41 2.89 -13.87
CA PHE A 24 -10.53 3.39 -12.83
C PHE A 24 -9.08 2.92 -13.02
N GLU A 25 -8.86 1.62 -13.17
CA GLU A 25 -7.50 1.07 -13.35
C GLU A 25 -6.87 1.57 -14.66
N LEU A 26 -7.66 1.63 -15.75
CA LEU A 26 -7.19 2.18 -17.03
C LEU A 26 -6.71 3.64 -16.90
N GLU A 27 -7.42 4.46 -16.13
CA GLU A 27 -7.02 5.84 -15.87
C GLU A 27 -5.72 5.93 -15.06
N SER A 28 -5.51 5.02 -14.08
CA SER A 28 -4.24 4.93 -13.36
C SER A 28 -3.08 4.55 -14.28
N ASP A 29 -3.28 3.56 -15.16
CA ASP A 29 -2.27 3.15 -16.14
C ASP A 29 -1.91 4.30 -17.09
N ILE A 30 -2.90 5.04 -17.57
CA ILE A 30 -2.69 6.21 -18.43
C ILE A 30 -1.90 7.30 -17.69
N ASN A 31 -2.26 7.59 -16.43
CA ASN A 31 -1.54 8.56 -15.62
C ASN A 31 -0.08 8.14 -15.40
N GLY A 32 0.15 6.86 -15.12
CA GLY A 32 1.48 6.27 -15.02
C GLY A 32 2.31 6.40 -16.30
N MET A 33 1.74 6.01 -17.45
CA MET A 33 2.41 6.11 -18.76
C MET A 33 2.76 7.55 -19.14
N ARG A 34 1.95 8.52 -18.72
CA ARG A 34 2.15 9.95 -18.98
C ARG A 34 3.05 10.65 -17.96
N GLY A 35 3.50 9.94 -16.92
CA GLY A 35 4.29 10.52 -15.82
C GLY A 35 3.51 11.51 -14.95
N LEU A 36 2.17 11.42 -14.94
CA LEU A 36 1.28 12.32 -14.20
C LEU A 36 1.13 11.85 -12.76
N GLN A 37 2.23 11.82 -12.02
CA GLN A 37 2.31 11.21 -10.69
C GLN A 37 1.30 11.79 -9.70
N GLU A 38 1.15 13.12 -9.63
CA GLU A 38 0.18 13.75 -8.71
C GLU A 38 -1.28 13.46 -9.09
N GLN A 39 -1.57 13.30 -10.39
CA GLN A 39 -2.93 12.93 -10.82
C GLN A 39 -3.23 11.48 -10.45
N ASP A 40 -2.25 10.58 -10.62
CA ASP A 40 -2.37 9.19 -10.21
C ASP A 40 -2.58 9.07 -8.69
N LEU A 41 -1.82 9.82 -7.88
CA LEU A 41 -2.00 9.84 -6.43
C LEU A 41 -3.41 10.28 -6.03
N ARG A 42 -3.92 11.38 -6.60
CA ARG A 42 -5.28 11.88 -6.34
C ARG A 42 -6.36 10.90 -6.78
N HIS A 43 -6.14 10.26 -7.93
CA HIS A 43 -7.02 9.22 -8.46
C HIS A 43 -7.16 8.08 -7.46
N TRP A 44 -6.04 7.57 -6.94
CA TRP A 44 -6.07 6.55 -5.89
C TRP A 44 -6.71 7.03 -4.60
N ARG A 45 -6.42 8.26 -4.12
CA ARG A 45 -7.07 8.82 -2.92
C ARG A 45 -8.61 8.85 -3.00
N SER A 46 -9.20 8.90 -4.20
CA SER A 46 -10.66 8.84 -4.39
C SER A 46 -11.28 7.51 -3.90
N LYS A 47 -10.47 6.44 -3.74
CA LYS A 47 -10.88 5.15 -3.17
C LYS A 47 -10.74 5.09 -1.65
N GLY A 48 -10.51 6.23 -1.00
CA GLY A 48 -10.44 6.34 0.45
C GLY A 48 -9.18 5.67 1.03
N PRO A 49 -9.29 5.03 2.21
CA PRO A 49 -8.15 4.44 2.92
C PRO A 49 -7.37 3.41 2.11
N ILE A 50 -8.05 2.59 1.31
CA ILE A 50 -7.40 1.57 0.47
C ILE A 50 -6.51 2.23 -0.59
N GLY A 51 -6.95 3.36 -1.16
CA GLY A 51 -6.18 4.12 -2.13
C GLY A 51 -4.98 4.85 -1.53
N LYS A 52 -5.13 5.42 -0.34
CA LYS A 52 -4.00 5.96 0.42
C LYS A 52 -2.97 4.88 0.74
N LEU A 53 -3.42 3.70 1.16
CA LEU A 53 -2.55 2.55 1.42
C LEU A 53 -1.81 2.11 0.14
N HIS A 54 -2.50 2.04 -0.99
CA HIS A 54 -1.88 1.78 -2.30
C HIS A 54 -0.73 2.75 -2.57
N ASN A 55 -0.95 4.05 -2.39
CA ASN A 55 0.06 5.09 -2.61
C ASN A 55 1.28 4.91 -1.70
N ILE A 56 1.07 4.63 -0.41
CA ILE A 56 2.15 4.34 0.55
C ILE A 56 2.97 3.12 0.10
N VAL A 57 2.30 2.01 -0.21
CA VAL A 57 2.98 0.76 -0.59
C VAL A 57 3.73 0.94 -1.92
N LYS A 58 3.12 1.62 -2.89
CA LYS A 58 3.74 1.98 -4.16
C LYS A 58 4.99 2.84 -3.94
N PHE A 59 4.93 3.80 -3.03
CA PHE A 59 6.08 4.63 -2.65
C PHE A 59 7.22 3.82 -2.05
N ILE A 60 6.96 2.94 -1.07
CA ILE A 60 7.99 2.10 -0.43
C ILE A 60 8.67 1.20 -1.46
N ARG A 61 7.89 0.67 -2.42
CA ARG A 61 8.37 -0.27 -3.44
C ARG A 61 8.93 0.39 -4.70
N SER A 62 8.86 1.71 -4.82
CA SER A 62 9.25 2.40 -6.06
C SER A 62 10.75 2.38 -6.32
N SER A 63 11.58 2.11 -5.30
CA SER A 63 13.01 1.91 -5.46
C SER A 63 13.59 0.93 -4.43
N PRO A 64 14.68 0.21 -4.78
CA PRO A 64 15.37 -0.65 -3.82
C PRO A 64 15.81 0.11 -2.56
N GLN A 65 16.24 1.36 -2.70
CA GLN A 65 16.68 2.19 -1.58
C GLN A 65 15.56 2.42 -0.57
N ARG A 66 14.34 2.68 -1.04
CA ARG A 66 13.16 2.88 -0.17
C ARG A 66 12.75 1.59 0.52
N SER A 67 12.76 0.48 -0.22
CA SER A 67 12.42 -0.85 0.32
C SER A 67 13.42 -1.31 1.37
N GLU A 68 14.72 -1.12 1.13
CA GLU A 68 15.77 -1.45 2.11
C GLU A 68 15.74 -0.52 3.32
N TYR A 69 15.44 0.77 3.12
CA TYR A 69 15.27 1.69 4.26
C TYR A 69 14.06 1.29 5.13
N PHE A 70 12.96 0.89 4.50
CA PHE A 70 11.80 0.37 5.22
C PHE A 70 12.12 -0.91 6.01
N LYS A 71 12.86 -1.87 5.43
CA LYS A 71 13.32 -3.07 6.14
C LYS A 71 14.17 -2.73 7.35
N ARG A 72 15.12 -1.79 7.20
CA ARG A 72 15.96 -1.33 8.31
C ARG A 72 15.13 -0.78 9.47
N ILE A 73 14.16 0.09 9.17
CA ILE A 73 13.25 0.61 10.21
C ILE A 73 12.45 -0.53 10.86
N ALA A 74 11.98 -1.51 10.09
CA ALA A 74 11.27 -2.66 10.65
C ALA A 74 12.15 -3.51 11.58
N HIS A 75 13.43 -3.74 11.25
CA HIS A 75 14.37 -4.41 12.16
C HIS A 75 14.65 -3.59 13.42
N GLU A 76 14.75 -2.26 13.33
CA GLU A 76 14.96 -1.38 14.49
C GLU A 76 13.73 -1.34 15.43
N GLN A 77 12.53 -1.62 14.91
CA GLN A 77 11.29 -1.72 15.69
C GLN A 77 11.08 -3.09 16.34
N GLU A 78 11.80 -4.11 15.87
CA GLU A 78 11.72 -5.46 16.42
C GLU A 78 12.48 -5.50 17.76
N ASP A 79 11.76 -5.43 18.87
CA ASP A 79 12.32 -5.52 20.21
C ASP A 79 13.03 -6.88 20.40
N GLU A 80 14.21 -6.89 21.05
CA GLU A 80 15.00 -8.10 21.36
C GLU A 80 14.33 -9.02 22.40
N GLY A 81 13.02 -8.89 22.61
CA GLY A 81 12.22 -9.82 23.38
C GLY A 81 12.16 -11.16 22.67
N TYR A 82 12.44 -12.25 23.38
CA TYR A 82 12.27 -13.61 22.89
C TYR A 82 10.79 -13.87 22.55
N HIS A 83 10.38 -13.58 21.32
CA HIS A 83 9.06 -13.93 20.79
C HIS A 83 9.06 -15.43 20.50
N LEU A 84 8.76 -16.24 21.52
CA LEU A 84 8.71 -17.70 21.41
C LEU A 84 7.64 -18.21 20.42
N CYS A 85 6.75 -17.35 19.91
CA CYS A 85 5.62 -17.75 19.07
C CYS A 85 5.17 -16.74 18.00
N GLU A 86 5.66 -15.50 17.99
CA GLU A 86 5.26 -14.52 16.96
C GLU A 86 6.28 -14.49 15.82
N GLU A 87 5.80 -14.61 14.59
CA GLU A 87 6.63 -14.47 13.39
C GLU A 87 7.18 -13.05 13.32
N SER A 88 8.51 -12.92 13.26
CA SER A 88 9.21 -11.67 12.95
C SER A 88 8.55 -10.96 11.77
N THR A 89 8.19 -9.69 11.97
CA THR A 89 7.66 -8.85 10.89
C THR A 89 8.78 -8.16 10.12
N ALA A 90 10.00 -8.11 10.65
CA ALA A 90 11.09 -7.34 10.06
C ALA A 90 11.42 -7.77 8.62
N GLU A 91 11.42 -9.08 8.36
CA GLU A 91 11.68 -9.66 7.04
C GLU A 91 10.48 -9.57 6.08
N LEU A 92 9.29 -9.22 6.58
CA LEU A 92 8.08 -9.14 5.76
C LEU A 92 8.10 -7.87 4.89
N GLU A 93 8.08 -8.02 3.58
CA GLU A 93 7.89 -6.89 2.67
C GLU A 93 6.44 -6.43 2.61
N VAL A 94 6.19 -5.15 2.31
CA VAL A 94 4.85 -4.69 1.91
C VAL A 94 4.46 -5.29 0.54
N ILE A 95 3.19 -5.61 0.37
CA ILE A 95 2.65 -6.23 -0.86
C ILE A 95 1.86 -5.18 -1.62
N LEU A 96 2.25 -4.87 -2.86
CA LEU A 96 1.45 -4.03 -3.76
C LEU A 96 0.31 -4.86 -4.36
N ASN A 97 -0.91 -4.33 -4.35
CA ASN A 97 -2.03 -4.96 -5.04
C ASN A 97 -1.80 -4.99 -6.56
N ASN A 98 -2.41 -5.96 -7.23
CA ASN A 98 -2.27 -6.19 -8.65
C ASN A 98 -3.64 -6.58 -9.22
N GLU A 99 -4.09 -5.85 -10.24
CA GLU A 99 -5.39 -6.01 -10.89
C GLU A 99 -5.67 -7.46 -11.36
N THR A 100 -4.65 -8.15 -11.86
CA THR A 100 -4.78 -9.48 -12.45
C THR A 100 -4.94 -10.59 -11.41
N ARG A 101 -4.75 -10.29 -10.12
CA ARG A 101 -4.77 -11.25 -9.01
C ARG A 101 -5.90 -10.94 -8.05
N TRP A 102 -6.90 -11.82 -8.02
CA TRP A 102 -8.17 -11.62 -7.32
C TRP A 102 -8.10 -11.35 -5.82
N ASN A 103 -7.02 -11.78 -5.15
CA ASN A 103 -6.83 -11.58 -3.71
C ASN A 103 -5.76 -10.53 -3.37
N SER A 104 -5.27 -9.78 -4.35
CA SER A 104 -4.07 -8.95 -4.16
C SER A 104 -4.29 -7.75 -3.24
N THR A 105 -5.45 -7.10 -3.32
CA THR A 105 -5.82 -6.00 -2.41
C THR A 105 -5.98 -6.49 -0.98
N TYR A 106 -6.60 -7.66 -0.78
CA TYR A 106 -6.67 -8.29 0.54
C TYR A 106 -5.27 -8.58 1.10
N MET A 107 -4.37 -9.17 0.31
CA MET A 107 -2.99 -9.45 0.76
C MET A 107 -2.22 -8.17 1.08
N MET A 108 -2.44 -7.08 0.34
CA MET A 108 -1.88 -5.76 0.66
C MET A 108 -2.37 -5.26 2.02
N ILE A 109 -3.69 -5.32 2.26
CA ILE A 109 -4.31 -4.86 3.51
C ILE A 109 -3.83 -5.72 4.68
N GLU A 110 -3.94 -7.04 4.58
CA GLU A 110 -3.50 -8.00 5.61
C GLU A 110 -2.02 -7.78 5.98
N ARG A 111 -1.16 -7.59 4.98
CA ARG A 111 0.26 -7.28 5.21
C ARG A 111 0.46 -5.93 5.87
N ALA A 112 -0.28 -4.90 5.43
CA ALA A 112 -0.17 -3.56 5.99
C ALA A 112 -0.62 -3.51 7.46
N LEU A 113 -1.66 -4.27 7.83
CA LEU A 113 -2.11 -4.38 9.21
C LEU A 113 -1.04 -5.07 10.09
N ARG A 114 -0.41 -6.15 9.61
CA ARG A 114 0.72 -6.79 10.31
C ARG A 114 1.93 -5.86 10.48
N LYS A 115 2.13 -4.92 9.55
CA LYS A 115 3.25 -3.97 9.54
C LYS A 115 2.85 -2.54 9.91
N GLN A 116 1.72 -2.37 10.59
CA GLN A 116 1.16 -1.04 10.85
C GLN A 116 2.13 -0.16 11.64
N THR A 117 2.80 -0.73 12.65
CA THR A 117 3.85 -0.07 13.45
C THR A 117 5.03 0.34 12.57
N ASP A 118 5.52 -0.56 11.72
CA ASP A 118 6.66 -0.33 10.85
C ASP A 118 6.36 0.76 9.81
N ILE A 119 5.15 0.75 9.22
CA ILE A 119 4.70 1.76 8.28
C ILE A 119 4.63 3.14 8.94
N ARG A 120 4.11 3.21 10.17
CA ARG A 120 4.06 4.47 10.94
C ARG A 120 5.44 4.98 11.30
N ALA A 121 6.32 4.10 11.76
CA ALA A 121 7.71 4.42 12.07
C ALA A 121 8.46 4.91 10.84
N TYR A 122 8.25 4.28 9.68
CA TYR A 122 8.84 4.69 8.41
C TYR A 122 8.36 6.07 7.97
N ILE A 123 7.04 6.33 8.03
CA ILE A 123 6.48 7.66 7.71
C ILE A 123 7.09 8.73 8.63
N PHE A 124 7.15 8.45 9.94
CA PHE A 124 7.76 9.37 10.92
C PHE A 124 9.23 9.64 10.61
N ALA A 125 10.00 8.61 10.26
CA ALA A 125 11.42 8.75 9.92
C ALA A 125 11.63 9.62 8.67
N LEU A 126 10.68 9.63 7.74
CA LEU A 126 10.72 10.48 6.54
C LEU A 126 10.34 11.94 6.81
N GLU A 127 9.66 12.28 7.91
CA GLU A 127 9.24 13.66 8.19
C GLU A 127 10.43 14.64 8.30
N GLY A 128 11.61 14.13 8.69
CA GLY A 128 12.85 14.91 8.77
C GLY A 128 13.55 15.17 7.42
N GLU A 129 13.12 14.53 6.33
CA GLU A 129 13.74 14.68 5.02
C GLU A 129 13.37 16.03 4.39
N LYS A 130 14.39 16.79 3.95
CA LYS A 130 14.20 18.13 3.36
C LYS A 130 13.61 18.07 1.96
N ASP A 131 13.88 17.00 1.25
CA ASP A 131 13.39 16.76 -0.10
C ASP A 131 11.94 16.27 -0.07
N GLU A 132 11.03 17.00 -0.71
CA GLU A 132 9.60 16.64 -0.75
C GLU A 132 9.37 15.36 -1.55
N GLU A 133 10.18 15.08 -2.57
CA GLU A 133 10.02 13.90 -3.43
C GLU A 133 10.35 12.59 -2.69
N LYS A 134 11.12 12.70 -1.60
CA LYS A 134 11.47 11.60 -0.72
C LYS A 134 10.52 11.44 0.45
N ARG A 135 9.49 12.28 0.57
CA ARG A 135 8.44 12.15 1.57
C ARG A 135 7.20 11.52 0.97
N ILE A 136 6.45 10.82 1.80
CA ILE A 136 5.08 10.43 1.45
C ILE A 136 4.21 11.68 1.57
N PRO A 137 3.38 12.01 0.56
CA PRO A 137 2.48 13.16 0.63
C PRO A 137 1.58 13.09 1.87
N ALA A 138 1.37 14.23 2.54
CA ALA A 138 0.57 14.29 3.77
C ALA A 138 -0.86 13.76 3.59
N ASP A 139 -1.45 13.97 2.41
CA ASP A 139 -2.79 13.49 2.06
C ASP A 139 -2.91 11.95 1.99
N ASP A 140 -1.78 11.26 1.82
CA ASP A 140 -1.73 9.79 1.79
C ASP A 140 -1.51 9.17 3.17
N ILE A 141 -1.22 9.98 4.21
CA ILE A 141 -1.03 9.46 5.56
C ILE A 141 -2.38 8.94 6.09
N LEU A 142 -2.39 7.66 6.46
CA LEU A 142 -3.55 6.98 7.02
C LEU A 142 -3.79 7.44 8.46
N SER A 143 -4.95 8.05 8.70
CA SER A 143 -5.43 8.42 10.03
C SER A 143 -5.78 7.18 10.86
N ASN A 144 -5.94 7.33 12.18
CA ASN A 144 -6.40 6.23 13.04
C ASN A 144 -7.77 5.66 12.62
N GLU A 145 -8.63 6.49 12.04
CA GLU A 145 -9.91 6.04 11.51
C GLU A 145 -9.72 5.26 10.21
N ASP A 146 -8.84 5.74 9.31
CA ASP A 146 -8.49 5.04 8.07
C ASP A 146 -7.96 3.63 8.38
N TRP A 147 -7.11 3.47 9.41
CA TRP A 147 -6.60 2.17 9.84
C TRP A 147 -7.67 1.23 10.43
N ARG A 148 -8.79 1.76 10.96
CA ARG A 148 -9.86 0.93 11.54
C ARG A 148 -10.82 0.37 10.50
N VAL A 149 -10.90 1.02 9.34
CA VAL A 149 -11.80 0.62 8.25
C VAL A 149 -11.10 -0.24 7.19
N LEU A 150 -9.76 -0.32 7.24
CA LEU A 150 -8.94 -1.29 6.51
C LEU A 150 -9.08 -2.68 7.14
#